data_AF-A0A1H7CRA0-F1
#
_entry.id   AF-A0A1H7CRA0-F1
#
_cell.length_a   1.000
_cell.length_b   1.000
_cell.length_c   1.000
_cell.angle_alpha   90.00
_cell.angle_beta   90.00
_cell.angle_gamma   90.00
#
_symmetry.space_group_name_H-M   'P 1'
#
loop_
_entity.id
_entity.type
_entity.pdbx_description
1 polymer ?
#
loop_
_entity_poly.entity_id
_entity_poly.type
_entity_poly.pdbx_seq_one_letter_code
_entity_poly.pdbx_strand_id
1 'polypeptide(L)'
;MVLMVAPEFAFGSADWDALDALVRGAGRPVILFTGFGATPGQALFDWSALPHEEGQTHRHLGWDDAAKGMSGVRLVNAGWCWIHQPGERTDCFVLLKTHAEQNAEAVALSTIQYGSTVTHLLFNDVDIFPLICADLIPLAAQHQDCAQAKVREIVQASAPDRPALVVGALLQKGYNANWVAAIRSLLTDVMANRRGLVALCNIAYDKPHHDEQQDQWRSLTGVYGAFDSLPKGQHQLPVARALTSDMLAGAVLRQTCPMVVSGEIYWGPYVPNGVKFLWHGDMACPIKAHGLDAPITPPATQHGCELVRFMRRHPARDDWSPRVRQGVAAIADHVSTHGQPRPERILSLLLTGVCAEAVDADLLHTEDTRMAAKLALNALATMSTFDGVSWNAMETDFGQLHLEETARSVLIWHDPSRSVGQMQRELGAWMNDTAPHPDLLVIGKSPLGELPDGPIRPERRDDITTAPPTHVAVGATGALALMRDDIGSPKLRRRAASVSLQRLAAIYGDYEQNNEDEKIQSFLAYLTDCLKDEAA
;
A
#
# COMPACT_ATOMS: atom_id res chain seq x y z
N MET A 1 0.73 26.89 4.07
CA MET A 1 -0.45 26.73 3.18
C MET A 1 -0.76 25.25 3.06
N VAL A 2 -2.03 24.86 2.96
CA VAL A 2 -2.44 23.46 2.73
C VAL A 2 -3.09 23.36 1.35
N LEU A 3 -2.62 22.45 0.50
CA LEU A 3 -3.28 22.07 -0.74
C LEU A 3 -4.13 20.82 -0.47
N MET A 4 -5.43 20.93 -0.73
CA MET A 4 -6.40 19.84 -0.67
C MET A 4 -6.88 19.53 -2.07
N VAL A 5 -6.87 18.24 -2.42
CA VAL A 5 -7.32 17.75 -3.72
C VAL A 5 -8.34 16.65 -3.47
N ALA A 6 -9.49 16.74 -4.11
CA ALA A 6 -10.50 15.70 -4.08
C ALA A 6 -10.79 15.20 -5.51
N PRO A 7 -11.26 13.95 -5.68
CA PRO A 7 -11.58 13.37 -6.99
C PRO A 7 -12.60 14.19 -7.80
N GLU A 8 -12.68 13.94 -9.10
CA GLU A 8 -13.51 14.73 -10.05
C GLU A 8 -15.02 14.77 -9.72
N PHE A 9 -15.53 13.74 -9.04
CA PHE A 9 -16.94 13.66 -8.65
C PHE A 9 -17.09 13.43 -7.15
N ALA A 10 -16.16 14.00 -6.36
CA ALA A 10 -16.24 13.93 -4.91
C ALA A 10 -17.44 14.73 -4.37
N PHE A 11 -17.78 15.83 -5.04
CA PHE A 11 -18.87 16.73 -4.69
C PHE A 11 -19.70 17.05 -5.93
N GLY A 12 -20.91 17.55 -5.73
CA GLY A 12 -21.75 18.14 -6.78
C GLY A 12 -21.84 19.66 -6.64
N SER A 13 -22.40 20.32 -7.65
CA SER A 13 -22.66 21.76 -7.60
C SER A 13 -23.60 22.17 -6.45
N ALA A 14 -24.47 21.27 -5.99
CA ALA A 14 -25.33 21.46 -4.81
C ALA A 14 -24.56 21.52 -3.48
N ASP A 15 -23.31 21.01 -3.41
CA ASP A 15 -22.52 21.03 -2.18
C ASP A 15 -21.76 22.35 -1.97
N TRP A 16 -21.87 23.30 -2.91
CA TRP A 16 -21.07 24.53 -2.93
C TRP A 16 -21.17 25.32 -1.62
N ASP A 17 -22.38 25.59 -1.12
CA ASP A 17 -22.58 26.40 0.10
C ASP A 17 -21.91 25.76 1.33
N ALA A 18 -22.01 24.44 1.46
CA ALA A 18 -21.41 23.70 2.58
C ALA A 18 -19.89 23.72 2.50
N LEU A 19 -19.32 23.48 1.31
CA LEU A 19 -17.88 23.54 1.08
C LEU A 19 -17.32 24.94 1.29
N ASP A 20 -17.99 25.96 0.76
CA ASP A 20 -17.60 27.35 0.89
C ASP A 20 -17.55 27.79 2.36
N ALA A 21 -18.57 27.41 3.15
CA ALA A 21 -18.59 27.68 4.58
C ALA A 21 -17.42 27.00 5.33
N LEU A 22 -17.09 25.75 4.98
CA LEU A 22 -15.95 25.03 5.57
C LEU A 22 -14.62 25.68 5.20
N VAL A 23 -14.43 26.07 3.94
CA VAL A 23 -13.22 26.74 3.45
C VAL A 23 -13.05 28.10 4.13
N ARG A 24 -14.10 28.93 4.18
CA ARG A 24 -14.03 30.24 4.85
C ARG A 24 -13.85 30.13 6.37
N GLY A 25 -14.31 29.04 6.97
CA GLY A 25 -14.12 28.75 8.39
C GLY A 25 -12.71 28.25 8.73
N ALA A 26 -11.85 27.99 7.74
CA ALA A 26 -10.51 27.48 8.00
C ALA A 26 -9.62 28.54 8.65
N GLY A 27 -9.04 28.22 9.81
CA GLY A 27 -8.10 29.12 10.50
C GLY A 27 -6.69 29.18 9.88
N ARG A 28 -6.50 28.76 8.63
CA ARG A 28 -5.20 28.71 7.93
C ARG A 28 -5.36 28.86 6.42
N PRO A 29 -4.30 29.27 5.68
CA PRO A 29 -4.37 29.34 4.22
C PRO A 29 -4.61 27.97 3.59
N VAL A 30 -5.62 27.89 2.72
CA VAL A 30 -6.08 26.66 2.04
C VAL A 30 -6.22 26.91 0.55
N ILE A 31 -5.74 25.96 -0.25
CA ILE A 31 -6.16 25.78 -1.64
C ILE A 31 -6.96 24.49 -1.69
N LEU A 32 -8.21 24.54 -2.13
CA LEU A 32 -9.03 23.34 -2.35
C LEU A 32 -9.33 23.21 -3.84
N PHE A 33 -8.92 22.11 -4.45
CA PHE A 33 -9.27 21.76 -5.81
C PHE A 33 -10.10 20.48 -5.86
N THR A 34 -11.26 20.54 -6.51
CA THR A 34 -12.16 19.39 -6.68
C THR A 34 -12.98 19.53 -7.95
N GLY A 35 -13.29 18.41 -8.60
CA GLY A 35 -14.31 18.41 -9.65
C GLY A 35 -15.71 18.37 -9.03
N PHE A 36 -16.69 18.93 -9.75
CA PHE A 36 -18.10 18.85 -9.37
C PHE A 36 -19.00 18.26 -10.46
N GLY A 37 -18.39 17.73 -11.52
CA GLY A 37 -19.08 16.99 -12.57
C GLY A 37 -19.93 17.84 -13.52
N ALA A 38 -20.93 17.19 -14.12
CA ALA A 38 -21.77 17.78 -15.17
C ALA A 38 -22.79 18.78 -14.59
N THR A 39 -22.68 20.06 -14.96
CA THR A 39 -23.58 21.13 -14.50
C THR A 39 -24.06 21.98 -15.69
N PRO A 40 -25.32 22.45 -15.72
CA PRO A 40 -25.78 23.39 -16.76
C PRO A 40 -24.96 24.69 -16.77
N GLY A 41 -24.58 25.18 -17.95
CA GLY A 41 -23.82 26.43 -18.07
C GLY A 41 -24.50 27.62 -17.39
N GLN A 42 -25.83 27.73 -17.48
CA GLN A 42 -26.61 28.81 -16.89
C GLN A 42 -26.45 28.85 -15.36
N ALA A 43 -26.39 27.69 -14.71
CA ALA A 43 -26.21 27.63 -13.27
C ALA A 43 -24.87 28.24 -12.83
N LEU A 44 -23.83 28.13 -13.67
CA LEU A 44 -22.52 28.74 -13.40
C LEU A 44 -22.51 30.24 -13.67
N PHE A 45 -23.23 30.70 -14.70
CA PHE A 45 -23.40 32.12 -14.95
C PHE A 45 -24.15 32.79 -13.81
N ASP A 46 -25.28 32.21 -13.41
CA ASP A 46 -26.08 32.69 -12.29
C ASP A 46 -25.26 32.71 -11.00
N TRP A 47 -24.49 31.64 -10.73
CA TRP A 47 -23.56 31.57 -9.61
C TRP A 47 -22.54 32.70 -9.64
N SER A 48 -21.90 32.96 -10.77
CA SER A 48 -20.87 34.01 -10.89
C SER A 48 -21.43 35.43 -10.80
N ALA A 49 -22.71 35.62 -11.16
CA ALA A 49 -23.38 36.91 -11.15
C ALA A 49 -23.96 37.30 -9.78
N LEU A 50 -23.99 36.38 -8.82
CA LEU A 50 -24.46 36.67 -7.46
C LEU A 50 -23.56 37.74 -6.80
N PRO A 51 -24.15 38.78 -6.18
CA PRO A 51 -23.40 39.89 -5.61
C PRO A 51 -22.43 39.43 -4.51
N HIS A 52 -21.30 40.11 -4.43
CA HIS A 52 -20.29 39.89 -3.39
C HIS A 52 -20.51 40.87 -2.24
N GLU A 53 -20.85 40.35 -1.06
CA GLU A 53 -20.81 41.12 0.18
C GLU A 53 -19.46 40.96 0.89
N GLU A 54 -19.14 41.88 1.80
CA GLU A 54 -17.93 41.80 2.61
C GLU A 54 -17.87 40.49 3.42
N GLY A 55 -16.76 39.76 3.33
CA GLY A 55 -16.58 38.47 3.99
C GLY A 55 -17.15 37.25 3.23
N GLN A 56 -17.74 37.45 2.05
CA GLN A 56 -18.14 36.35 1.17
C GLN A 56 -17.03 35.97 0.18
N THR A 57 -17.15 34.78 -0.41
CA THR A 57 -16.22 34.30 -1.43
C THR A 57 -16.43 35.04 -2.74
N HIS A 58 -15.33 35.52 -3.31
CA HIS A 58 -15.29 36.11 -4.65
C HIS A 58 -15.36 34.99 -5.70
N ARG A 59 -16.26 35.14 -6.67
CA ARG A 59 -16.61 34.09 -7.63
C ARG A 59 -16.08 34.45 -9.01
N HIS A 60 -15.32 33.54 -9.62
CA HIS A 60 -14.67 33.78 -10.90
C HIS A 60 -14.95 32.65 -11.88
N LEU A 61 -15.21 33.00 -13.13
CA LEU A 61 -15.14 32.07 -14.24
C LEU A 61 -13.69 32.01 -14.73
N GLY A 62 -13.08 30.83 -14.82
CA GLY A 62 -11.72 30.62 -15.32
C GLY A 62 -11.57 30.83 -16.85
N TRP A 63 -12.55 31.48 -17.47
CA TRP A 63 -12.60 31.80 -18.89
C TRP A 63 -13.29 33.15 -19.09
N ASP A 64 -13.03 33.77 -20.23
CA ASP A 64 -13.73 34.97 -20.68
C ASP A 64 -15.00 34.57 -21.43
N ASP A 65 -16.16 34.79 -20.80
CA ASP A 65 -17.48 34.49 -21.38
C ASP A 65 -17.82 35.40 -22.57
N ALA A 66 -17.34 36.66 -22.56
CA ALA A 66 -17.54 37.59 -23.67
C ALA A 66 -16.78 37.14 -24.92
N ALA A 67 -15.62 36.51 -24.76
CA ALA A 67 -14.81 35.99 -25.86
C ALA A 67 -15.27 34.60 -26.36
N LYS A 68 -15.91 33.80 -25.50
CA LYS A 68 -16.37 32.44 -25.81
C LYS A 68 -17.82 32.26 -25.35
N GLY A 69 -18.75 32.38 -26.30
CA GLY A 69 -20.17 32.15 -26.07
C GLY A 69 -20.49 30.71 -25.70
N MET A 70 -20.32 30.38 -24.41
CA MET A 70 -20.72 29.12 -23.81
C MET A 70 -22.25 29.08 -23.74
N SER A 71 -22.86 27.95 -24.09
CA SER A 71 -24.31 27.82 -24.03
C SER A 71 -24.76 27.64 -22.59
N GLY A 72 -25.68 28.47 -22.10
CA GLY A 72 -26.30 28.29 -20.79
C GLY A 72 -27.11 26.99 -20.66
N VAL A 73 -27.58 26.43 -21.78
CA VAL A 73 -28.43 25.22 -21.79
C VAL A 73 -27.60 23.94 -21.76
N ARG A 74 -26.42 23.96 -22.38
CA ARG A 74 -25.56 22.77 -22.46
C ARG A 74 -24.87 22.51 -21.13
N LEU A 75 -24.66 21.22 -20.85
CA LEU A 75 -23.88 20.80 -19.69
C LEU A 75 -22.40 21.09 -19.91
N VAL A 76 -21.70 21.39 -18.83
CA VAL A 76 -20.24 21.44 -18.78
C VAL A 76 -19.75 20.45 -17.74
N ASN A 77 -18.59 19.86 -17.95
CA ASN A 77 -17.85 19.21 -16.86
C ASN A 77 -16.80 20.19 -16.32
N ALA A 78 -16.84 20.43 -15.01
CA ALA A 78 -16.11 21.51 -14.39
C ALA A 78 -15.65 21.17 -12.96
N GLY A 79 -14.75 22.01 -12.45
CA GLY A 79 -14.20 21.90 -11.10
C GLY A 79 -14.11 23.25 -10.41
N TRP A 80 -14.12 23.21 -9.09
CA TRP A 80 -13.94 24.36 -8.21
C TRP A 80 -12.49 24.41 -7.74
N CYS A 81 -11.92 25.61 -7.75
CA CYS A 81 -10.66 25.88 -7.08
C CYS A 81 -10.82 27.06 -6.12
N TRP A 82 -10.84 26.78 -4.82
CA TRP A 82 -10.81 27.80 -3.79
C TRP A 82 -9.37 28.18 -3.43
N ILE A 83 -9.17 29.46 -3.18
CA ILE A 83 -7.96 30.03 -2.57
C ILE A 83 -8.42 30.85 -1.37
N HIS A 84 -8.07 30.40 -0.17
CA HIS A 84 -8.48 31.00 1.08
C HIS A 84 -7.27 31.51 1.86
N GLN A 85 -7.33 32.77 2.26
CA GLN A 85 -6.38 33.44 3.14
C GLN A 85 -7.17 33.99 4.35
N PRO A 86 -7.03 33.40 5.54
CA PRO A 86 -7.83 33.76 6.72
C PRO A 86 -7.65 35.23 7.09
N GLY A 87 -8.77 35.93 7.33
CA GLY A 87 -8.76 37.35 7.69
C GLY A 87 -8.48 38.31 6.53
N GLU A 88 -8.25 37.80 5.31
CA GLU A 88 -8.02 38.62 4.12
C GLU A 88 -9.11 38.41 3.07
N ARG A 89 -9.09 37.28 2.36
CA ARG A 89 -9.96 37.04 1.19
C ARG A 89 -10.11 35.55 0.90
N THR A 90 -11.27 35.21 0.33
CA THR A 90 -11.51 33.90 -0.28
C THR A 90 -11.94 34.09 -1.73
N ASP A 91 -11.27 33.40 -2.64
CA ASP A 91 -11.59 33.36 -4.07
C ASP A 91 -11.97 31.94 -4.46
N CYS A 92 -12.91 31.80 -5.38
CA CYS A 92 -13.30 30.52 -5.97
C CYS A 92 -13.38 30.66 -7.49
N PHE A 93 -12.65 29.80 -8.20
CA PHE A 93 -12.59 29.77 -9.65
C PHE A 93 -13.32 28.52 -10.17
N VAL A 94 -14.18 28.70 -11.18
CA VAL A 94 -14.69 27.58 -11.99
C VAL A 94 -13.66 27.26 -13.08
N LEU A 95 -13.30 25.99 -13.18
CA LEU A 95 -12.41 25.45 -14.20
C LEU A 95 -13.23 24.55 -15.13
N LEU A 96 -13.12 24.76 -16.45
CA LEU A 96 -13.80 23.90 -17.43
C LEU A 96 -12.86 22.83 -17.95
N LYS A 97 -13.33 21.59 -17.97
CA LYS A 97 -12.64 20.48 -18.60
C LYS A 97 -12.53 20.73 -20.11
N THR A 98 -11.34 20.62 -20.66
CA THR A 98 -11.01 20.87 -22.07
C THR A 98 -11.14 19.63 -22.95
N HIS A 99 -11.14 18.44 -22.34
CA HIS A 99 -11.22 17.17 -23.05
C HIS A 99 -12.14 16.17 -22.32
N ALA A 100 -12.98 15.44 -23.05
CA ALA A 100 -13.75 14.33 -22.50
C ALA A 100 -13.01 13.00 -22.60
N GLU A 101 -13.27 12.11 -21.66
CA GLU A 101 -12.89 10.71 -21.83
C GLU A 101 -13.83 10.04 -22.87
N GLN A 102 -13.24 9.55 -23.97
CA GLN A 102 -13.97 9.09 -25.16
C GLN A 102 -15.00 7.98 -24.91
N ASN A 103 -14.79 7.13 -23.90
CA ASN A 103 -15.63 5.95 -23.66
C ASN A 103 -16.74 6.15 -22.62
N ALA A 104 -16.62 7.14 -21.74
CA ALA A 104 -17.55 7.34 -20.62
C ALA A 104 -18.38 8.62 -20.76
N GLU A 105 -17.73 9.76 -21.00
CA GLU A 105 -18.41 11.06 -21.02
C GLU A 105 -18.91 11.42 -22.41
N ALA A 106 -18.09 11.21 -23.44
CA ALA A 106 -18.43 11.58 -24.81
C ALA A 106 -19.62 10.78 -25.38
N VAL A 107 -19.81 9.54 -24.92
CA VAL A 107 -20.92 8.66 -25.34
C VAL A 107 -22.17 8.89 -24.48
N ALA A 108 -22.03 9.07 -23.16
CA ALA A 108 -23.17 9.18 -22.25
C ALA A 108 -23.78 10.59 -22.18
N LEU A 109 -23.01 11.64 -22.49
CA LEU A 109 -23.41 13.03 -22.30
C LEU A 109 -23.16 13.85 -23.59
N SER A 110 -23.89 13.51 -24.65
CA SER A 110 -23.78 14.12 -25.99
C SER A 110 -23.96 15.64 -26.03
N THR A 111 -24.52 16.24 -24.98
CA THR A 111 -24.75 17.68 -24.86
C THR A 111 -23.61 18.44 -24.17
N ILE A 112 -22.57 17.77 -23.66
CA ILE A 112 -21.45 18.44 -22.99
C ILE A 112 -20.72 19.38 -23.95
N GLN A 113 -20.39 20.58 -23.46
CA GLN A 113 -19.45 21.50 -24.09
C GLN A 113 -18.16 21.60 -23.28
N TYR A 114 -17.05 21.91 -23.94
CA TYR A 114 -15.71 21.86 -23.36
C TYR A 114 -15.08 23.25 -23.23
N GLY A 115 -14.25 23.37 -22.21
CA GLY A 115 -13.36 24.49 -22.02
C GLY A 115 -12.27 24.54 -23.09
N SER A 116 -11.60 25.68 -23.14
CA SER A 116 -10.53 25.94 -24.10
C SER A 116 -9.37 26.69 -23.43
N THR A 117 -9.47 27.00 -22.15
CA THR A 117 -8.45 27.65 -21.32
C THR A 117 -7.95 26.68 -20.26
N VAL A 118 -6.75 26.92 -19.75
CA VAL A 118 -6.21 26.27 -18.55
C VAL A 118 -5.99 27.37 -17.52
N THR A 119 -6.33 27.11 -16.26
CA THR A 119 -6.05 28.05 -15.18
C THR A 119 -4.64 27.85 -14.66
N HIS A 120 -3.96 28.97 -14.45
CA HIS A 120 -2.63 29.03 -13.87
C HIS A 120 -2.71 29.87 -12.59
N LEU A 121 -2.45 29.22 -11.45
CA LEU A 121 -2.34 29.91 -10.18
C LEU A 121 -0.87 30.29 -9.97
N LEU A 122 -0.61 31.58 -10.05
CA LEU A 122 0.73 32.17 -9.96
C LEU A 122 1.01 32.60 -8.52
N PHE A 123 1.86 31.86 -7.82
CA PHE A 123 2.38 32.27 -6.52
C PHE A 123 3.84 32.74 -6.65
N ASN A 124 4.35 33.37 -5.58
CA ASN A 124 5.73 33.84 -5.54
C ASN A 124 6.74 32.68 -5.58
N ASP A 125 6.37 31.53 -5.03
CA ASP A 125 7.24 30.38 -4.78
C ASP A 125 6.86 29.12 -5.56
N VAL A 126 5.66 29.03 -6.15
CA VAL A 126 5.22 27.89 -6.96
C VAL A 126 4.19 28.29 -8.02
N ASP A 127 4.22 27.66 -9.19
CA ASP A 127 3.10 27.71 -10.13
C ASP A 127 2.24 26.46 -9.98
N ILE A 128 0.91 26.62 -9.86
CA ILE A 128 -0.03 25.50 -9.74
C ILE A 128 -0.96 25.46 -10.96
N PHE A 129 -1.09 24.27 -11.55
CA PHE A 129 -1.93 23.99 -12.71
C PHE A 129 -2.99 22.93 -12.33
N PRO A 130 -4.17 23.34 -11.85
CA PRO A 130 -5.27 22.42 -11.58
C PRO A 130 -5.90 21.93 -12.89
N LEU A 131 -5.94 20.61 -13.07
CA LEU A 131 -6.46 19.91 -14.25
C LEU A 131 -7.47 18.84 -13.86
N ILE A 132 -8.50 18.64 -14.69
CA ILE A 132 -9.58 17.70 -14.40
C ILE A 132 -9.44 16.47 -15.29
N CYS A 133 -9.15 15.32 -14.66
CA CYS A 133 -9.21 14.00 -15.25
C CYS A 133 -8.64 13.94 -16.69
N ALA A 134 -9.48 13.72 -17.69
CA ALA A 134 -9.05 13.54 -19.07
C ALA A 134 -8.28 14.74 -19.68
N ASP A 135 -8.27 15.92 -19.06
CA ASP A 135 -7.38 17.03 -19.47
C ASP A 135 -5.90 16.63 -19.44
N LEU A 136 -5.51 15.72 -18.55
CA LEU A 136 -4.14 15.26 -18.46
C LEU A 136 -3.76 14.31 -19.60
N ILE A 137 -4.70 13.66 -20.27
CA ILE A 137 -4.40 12.53 -21.17
C ILE A 137 -3.81 12.95 -22.53
N PRO A 138 -4.38 13.93 -23.27
CA PRO A 138 -3.84 14.31 -24.56
C PRO A 138 -2.43 14.90 -24.43
N LEU A 139 -1.47 14.30 -25.13
CA LEU A 139 -0.06 14.67 -25.04
C LEU A 139 0.24 15.95 -25.82
N ALA A 140 1.03 16.85 -25.24
CA ALA A 140 1.41 18.13 -25.86
C ALA A 140 2.18 17.98 -27.18
N ALA A 141 2.82 16.83 -27.40
CA ALA A 141 3.52 16.52 -28.65
C ALA A 141 2.57 16.18 -29.80
N GLN A 142 1.33 15.74 -29.50
CA GLN A 142 0.36 15.25 -30.47
C GLN A 142 -0.80 16.24 -30.69
N HIS A 143 -1.13 17.04 -29.67
CA HIS A 143 -2.27 17.95 -29.67
C HIS A 143 -1.83 19.34 -29.20
N GLN A 144 -1.77 20.32 -30.10
CA GLN A 144 -1.32 21.67 -29.77
C GLN A 144 -2.33 22.45 -28.91
N ASP A 145 -3.62 22.10 -28.98
CA ASP A 145 -4.68 22.80 -28.24
C ASP A 145 -5.02 22.15 -26.88
N CYS A 146 -4.33 21.07 -26.48
CA CYS A 146 -4.64 20.36 -25.24
C CYS A 146 -4.13 21.10 -23.99
N ALA A 147 -4.60 20.68 -22.82
CA ALA A 147 -4.18 21.28 -21.56
C ALA A 147 -2.66 21.18 -21.34
N GLN A 148 -2.04 20.04 -21.64
CA GLN A 148 -0.59 19.87 -21.51
C GLN A 148 0.21 20.87 -22.37
N ALA A 149 -0.23 21.13 -23.61
CA ALA A 149 0.44 22.07 -24.50
C ALA A 149 0.36 23.51 -23.96
N LYS A 150 -0.79 23.90 -23.42
CA LYS A 150 -0.98 25.21 -22.76
C LYS A 150 -0.13 25.36 -21.50
N VAL A 151 -0.06 24.32 -20.68
CA VAL A 151 0.83 24.30 -19.51
C VAL A 151 2.29 24.47 -19.95
N ARG A 152 2.70 23.78 -21.02
CA ARG A 152 4.06 23.89 -21.57
C ARG A 152 4.39 25.32 -21.99
N GLU A 153 3.48 25.98 -22.71
CA GLU A 153 3.65 27.37 -23.13
C GLU A 153 3.84 28.32 -21.93
N ILE A 154 3.00 28.19 -20.92
CA ILE A 154 3.08 28.99 -19.69
C ILE A 154 4.38 28.71 -18.93
N VAL A 155 4.76 27.45 -18.80
CA VAL A 155 5.99 27.03 -18.12
C VAL A 155 7.23 27.57 -18.83
N GLN A 156 7.27 27.53 -20.17
CA GLN A 156 8.36 28.06 -20.98
C GLN A 156 8.47 29.59 -20.92
N ALA A 157 7.35 30.29 -20.73
CA ALA A 157 7.32 31.74 -20.57
C ALA A 157 7.62 32.21 -19.13
N SER A 158 7.62 31.31 -18.15
CA SER A 158 7.79 31.61 -16.73
C SER A 158 9.24 31.51 -16.26
N ALA A 159 9.53 32.04 -15.06
CA ALA A 159 10.85 31.95 -14.46
C ALA A 159 11.25 30.48 -14.19
N PRO A 160 12.45 30.03 -14.64
CA PRO A 160 12.84 28.62 -14.58
C PRO A 160 13.05 28.09 -13.15
N ASP A 161 13.42 28.98 -12.21
CA ASP A 161 13.77 28.60 -10.85
C ASP A 161 12.55 28.32 -9.96
N ARG A 162 11.37 28.88 -10.29
CA ARG A 162 10.14 28.64 -9.53
C ARG A 162 9.64 27.22 -9.84
N PRO A 163 9.35 26.34 -8.88
CA PRO A 163 8.76 25.04 -9.17
C PRO A 163 7.36 25.10 -9.83
N ALA A 164 6.94 24.01 -10.46
CA ALA A 164 5.61 23.85 -11.06
C ALA A 164 4.92 22.59 -10.52
N LEU A 165 3.67 22.75 -10.05
CA LEU A 165 2.81 21.66 -9.59
C LEU A 165 1.64 21.48 -10.55
N VAL A 166 1.54 20.34 -11.19
CA VAL A 166 0.29 19.93 -11.87
C VAL A 166 -0.55 19.16 -10.88
N VAL A 167 -1.80 19.57 -10.68
CA VAL A 167 -2.72 18.93 -9.72
C VAL A 167 -3.88 18.32 -10.49
N GLY A 168 -4.17 17.04 -10.27
CA GLY A 168 -5.23 16.31 -10.98
C GLY A 168 -6.34 15.82 -10.06
N ALA A 169 -7.58 16.20 -10.36
CA ALA A 169 -8.80 15.60 -9.79
C ALA A 169 -9.33 14.56 -10.78
N LEU A 170 -9.29 13.28 -10.41
CA LEU A 170 -9.46 12.18 -11.37
C LEU A 170 -10.73 11.35 -11.12
N LEU A 171 -11.24 10.77 -12.20
CA LEU A 171 -12.21 9.67 -12.21
C LEU A 171 -11.66 8.53 -13.09
N GLN A 172 -10.68 7.79 -12.59
CA GLN A 172 -10.09 6.65 -13.30
C GLN A 172 -10.39 5.35 -12.57
N LYS A 173 -10.90 4.36 -13.31
CA LYS A 173 -11.11 2.99 -12.82
C LYS A 173 -10.04 2.05 -13.37
N GLY A 174 -9.29 1.43 -12.46
CA GLY A 174 -8.28 0.43 -12.81
C GLY A 174 -7.10 1.01 -13.59
N TYR A 175 -6.20 0.11 -14.00
CA TYR A 175 -5.00 0.47 -14.76
C TYR A 175 -5.33 0.95 -16.18
N ASN A 176 -4.62 1.98 -16.63
CA ASN A 176 -4.68 2.47 -18.00
C ASN A 176 -3.32 3.10 -18.38
N ALA A 177 -2.69 2.57 -19.42
CA ALA A 177 -1.36 2.98 -19.88
C ALA A 177 -1.29 4.45 -20.34
N ASN A 178 -2.42 5.04 -20.77
CA ASN A 178 -2.47 6.44 -21.18
C ASN A 178 -2.14 7.38 -20.00
N TRP A 179 -2.53 7.02 -18.77
CA TRP A 179 -2.17 7.79 -17.57
C TRP A 179 -0.67 7.76 -17.29
N VAL A 180 -0.03 6.60 -17.48
CA VAL A 180 1.43 6.47 -17.34
C VAL A 180 2.14 7.37 -18.36
N ALA A 181 1.69 7.34 -19.63
CA ALA A 181 2.24 8.18 -20.69
C ALA A 181 2.01 9.68 -20.43
N ALA A 182 0.83 10.05 -19.94
CA ALA A 182 0.45 11.42 -19.61
C ALA A 182 1.30 12.00 -18.49
N ILE A 183 1.43 11.28 -17.36
CA ILE A 183 2.27 11.69 -16.23
C ILE A 183 3.72 11.84 -16.67
N ARG A 184 4.23 10.89 -17.45
CA ARG A 184 5.58 10.97 -18.01
C ARG A 184 5.75 12.22 -18.86
N SER A 185 4.86 12.49 -19.82
CA SER A 185 4.98 13.65 -20.71
C SER A 185 4.91 14.98 -19.95
N LEU A 186 4.08 15.08 -18.91
CA LEU A 186 4.06 16.25 -18.03
C LEU A 186 5.42 16.51 -17.38
N LEU A 187 6.08 15.47 -16.90
CA LEU A 187 7.36 15.57 -16.20
C LEU A 187 8.54 15.77 -17.14
N THR A 188 8.59 15.05 -18.27
CA THR A 188 9.76 14.98 -19.15
C THR A 188 9.71 15.96 -20.32
N ASP A 189 8.52 16.34 -20.77
CA ASP A 189 8.35 17.16 -21.99
C ASP A 189 7.77 18.54 -21.67
N VAL A 190 6.73 18.60 -20.83
CA VAL A 190 6.05 19.85 -20.45
C VAL A 190 6.86 20.64 -19.44
N MET A 191 7.40 19.97 -18.42
CA MET A 191 8.19 20.59 -17.34
C MET A 191 9.69 20.28 -17.41
N ALA A 192 10.21 19.85 -18.57
CA ALA A 192 11.58 19.34 -18.75
C ALA A 192 12.71 20.18 -18.10
N ASN A 193 12.60 21.51 -18.17
CA ASN A 193 13.61 22.45 -17.69
C ASN A 193 13.23 23.10 -16.36
N ARG A 194 12.36 22.47 -15.58
CA ARG A 194 11.76 23.04 -14.38
C ARG A 194 11.62 21.97 -13.30
N ARG A 195 11.72 22.39 -12.04
CA ARG A 195 11.37 21.51 -10.91
C ARG A 195 9.87 21.26 -10.94
N GLY A 196 9.47 20.13 -11.52
CA GLY A 196 8.08 19.77 -11.78
C GLY A 196 7.62 18.59 -10.96
N LEU A 197 6.42 18.69 -10.40
CA LEU A 197 5.73 17.57 -9.75
C LEU A 197 4.30 17.46 -10.28
N VAL A 198 3.78 16.24 -10.26
CA VAL A 198 2.38 15.94 -10.56
C VAL A 198 1.75 15.32 -9.32
N ALA A 199 0.73 15.96 -8.75
CA ALA A 199 -0.02 15.46 -7.61
C ALA A 199 -1.44 15.09 -8.04
N LEU A 200 -1.82 13.82 -7.89
CA LEU A 200 -3.07 13.29 -8.38
C LEU A 200 -3.92 12.77 -7.22
N CYS A 201 -5.22 13.05 -7.28
CA CYS A 201 -6.23 12.46 -6.41
C CYS A 201 -7.31 11.80 -7.25
N ASN A 202 -7.42 10.48 -7.12
CA ASN A 202 -8.39 9.68 -7.84
C ASN A 202 -9.46 9.11 -6.89
N ILE A 203 -10.57 8.68 -7.47
CA ILE A 203 -11.60 7.95 -6.74
C ILE A 203 -11.04 6.70 -6.05
N ALA A 204 -11.68 6.30 -4.95
CA ALA A 204 -11.42 5.01 -4.34
C ALA A 204 -11.83 3.89 -5.30
N TYR A 205 -10.85 3.25 -5.92
CA TYR A 205 -11.05 2.10 -6.79
C TYR A 205 -10.33 0.88 -6.21
N ASP A 206 -11.03 0.21 -5.30
CA ASP A 206 -10.46 -0.88 -4.52
C ASP A 206 -10.64 -2.24 -5.20
N LYS A 207 -10.07 -2.38 -6.41
CA LYS A 207 -10.02 -3.65 -7.15
C LYS A 207 -8.60 -3.89 -7.64
N PRO A 208 -7.84 -4.76 -6.95
CA PRO A 208 -6.48 -5.06 -7.37
C PRO A 208 -6.44 -5.88 -8.66
N HIS A 209 -5.34 -5.77 -9.37
CA HIS A 209 -5.00 -6.49 -10.58
C HIS A 209 -3.98 -7.60 -10.26
N HIS A 210 -4.10 -8.75 -10.94
CA HIS A 210 -3.21 -9.88 -10.70
C HIS A 210 -1.75 -9.55 -11.04
N ASP A 211 -1.53 -8.84 -12.16
CA ASP A 211 -0.20 -8.37 -12.59
C ASP A 211 0.27 -7.15 -11.78
N GLU A 212 1.43 -7.26 -11.13
CA GLU A 212 2.04 -6.20 -10.31
C GLU A 212 2.31 -4.94 -11.13
N GLN A 213 2.76 -5.11 -12.38
CA GLN A 213 3.15 -3.98 -13.22
C GLN A 213 2.00 -3.02 -13.47
N GLN A 214 0.76 -3.55 -13.46
CA GLN A 214 -0.47 -2.79 -13.60
C GLN A 214 -1.06 -2.40 -12.24
N ASP A 215 -1.06 -3.33 -11.29
CA ASP A 215 -1.63 -3.12 -9.95
C ASP A 215 -0.93 -1.98 -9.20
N GLN A 216 0.35 -1.77 -9.47
CA GLN A 216 1.10 -0.70 -8.83
C GLN A 216 0.61 0.72 -9.18
N TRP A 217 -0.17 0.86 -10.26
CA TRP A 217 -0.75 2.12 -10.72
C TRP A 217 -2.23 2.26 -10.38
N ARG A 218 -2.86 1.25 -9.77
CA ARG A 218 -4.33 1.11 -9.73
C ARG A 218 -5.07 2.29 -9.08
N SER A 219 -4.44 2.98 -8.11
CA SER A 219 -5.06 4.12 -7.44
C SER A 219 -4.86 5.40 -8.23
N LEU A 220 -3.74 5.56 -8.94
CA LEU A 220 -3.21 6.85 -9.45
C LEU A 220 -3.08 7.98 -8.40
N THR A 221 -3.62 7.82 -7.20
CA THR A 221 -3.51 8.80 -6.12
C THR A 221 -2.10 8.78 -5.57
N GLY A 222 -1.39 9.89 -5.72
CA GLY A 222 0.01 9.97 -5.41
C GLY A 222 0.68 11.23 -5.93
N VAL A 223 1.99 11.32 -5.71
CA VAL A 223 2.84 12.40 -6.22
C VAL A 223 3.96 11.81 -7.05
N TYR A 224 4.21 12.41 -8.21
CA TYR A 224 5.13 11.95 -9.23
C TYR A 224 6.13 13.05 -9.59
N GLY A 225 7.36 12.64 -9.93
CA GLY A 225 8.47 13.50 -10.31
C GLY A 225 9.34 12.84 -11.36
N ALA A 226 10.15 13.63 -12.06
CA ALA A 226 11.09 13.11 -13.06
C ALA A 226 12.16 12.23 -12.38
N PHE A 227 12.48 11.07 -12.95
CA PHE A 227 13.46 10.15 -12.36
C PHE A 227 14.84 10.79 -12.21
N ASP A 228 15.28 11.61 -13.18
CA ASP A 228 16.57 12.30 -13.13
C ASP A 228 16.71 13.26 -11.94
N SER A 229 15.58 13.72 -11.38
CA SER A 229 15.59 14.52 -10.15
C SER A 229 15.84 13.66 -8.91
N LEU A 230 15.39 12.40 -8.92
CA LEU A 230 15.50 11.45 -7.82
C LEU A 230 15.94 10.06 -8.33
N PRO A 231 17.19 9.91 -8.79
CA PRO A 231 17.63 8.70 -9.52
C PRO A 231 17.76 7.45 -8.65
N LYS A 232 17.61 7.58 -7.32
CA LYS A 232 17.52 6.43 -6.40
C LYS A 232 16.07 6.03 -6.11
N GLY A 233 15.10 6.67 -6.77
CA GLY A 233 13.69 6.57 -6.44
C GLY A 233 13.37 7.16 -5.07
N GLN A 234 12.08 7.10 -4.73
CA GLN A 234 11.61 7.44 -3.39
C GLN A 234 11.70 6.23 -2.46
N HIS A 235 11.89 6.47 -1.15
CA HIS A 235 11.75 5.43 -0.13
C HIS A 235 10.30 4.95 0.05
N GLN A 236 10.16 3.67 0.35
CA GLN A 236 8.89 3.06 0.75
C GLN A 236 8.41 3.64 2.09
N LEU A 237 7.13 4.00 2.18
CA LEU A 237 6.50 4.52 3.40
C LEU A 237 5.25 3.68 3.76
N PRO A 238 4.79 3.70 5.02
CA PRO A 238 3.57 2.98 5.42
C PRO A 238 2.33 3.40 4.61
N VAL A 239 2.20 4.68 4.26
CA VAL A 239 1.02 5.20 3.54
C VAL A 239 1.15 5.06 2.02
N ALA A 240 2.36 5.28 1.51
CA ALA A 240 2.62 5.37 0.07
C ALA A 240 3.77 4.44 -0.32
N ARG A 241 3.54 3.65 -1.37
CA ARG A 241 4.55 2.83 -2.02
C ARG A 241 5.35 3.67 -3.00
N ALA A 242 6.65 3.48 -3.04
CA ALA A 242 7.50 3.98 -4.09
C ALA A 242 7.10 3.36 -5.43
N LEU A 243 7.09 4.20 -6.45
CA LEU A 243 6.90 3.82 -7.84
C LEU A 243 8.10 4.32 -8.61
N THR A 244 8.84 3.42 -9.25
CA THR A 244 10.04 3.77 -10.01
C THR A 244 9.99 3.10 -11.37
N SER A 245 10.23 3.89 -12.41
CA SER A 245 10.49 3.41 -13.77
C SER A 245 11.60 4.25 -14.40
N ASP A 246 12.03 3.88 -15.61
CA ASP A 246 13.17 4.51 -16.30
C ASP A 246 13.10 6.05 -16.42
N MET A 247 11.90 6.64 -16.38
CA MET A 247 11.69 8.09 -16.59
C MET A 247 10.95 8.79 -15.45
N LEU A 248 10.39 8.04 -14.49
CA LEU A 248 9.63 8.63 -13.39
C LEU A 248 9.96 8.00 -12.04
N ALA A 249 9.92 8.83 -11.00
CA ALA A 249 9.84 8.42 -9.62
C ALA A 249 8.51 8.91 -9.03
N GLY A 250 7.95 8.19 -8.07
CA GLY A 250 6.67 8.54 -7.50
C GLY A 250 6.39 7.85 -6.18
N ALA A 251 5.32 8.32 -5.55
CA ALA A 251 4.77 7.84 -4.31
C ALA A 251 3.27 7.64 -4.49
N VAL A 252 2.81 6.40 -4.52
CA VAL A 252 1.41 6.03 -4.80
C VAL A 252 0.81 5.41 -3.56
N LEU A 253 -0.43 5.76 -3.23
CA LEU A 253 -1.11 5.21 -2.05
C LEU A 253 -1.11 3.68 -2.04
N ARG A 254 -0.79 3.09 -0.88
CA ARG A 254 -0.85 1.64 -0.67
C ARG A 254 -2.28 1.12 -0.62
N GLN A 255 -3.16 1.87 0.03
CA GLN A 255 -4.57 1.54 0.18
C GLN A 255 -5.42 2.27 -0.85
N THR A 256 -6.44 1.58 -1.34
CA THR A 256 -7.36 2.06 -2.39
C THR A 256 -8.79 2.25 -1.91
N CYS A 257 -9.02 2.07 -0.61
CA CYS A 257 -10.30 2.35 0.03
C CYS A 257 -10.53 3.87 0.15
N PRO A 258 -11.77 4.31 0.43
CA PRO A 258 -12.05 5.72 0.74
C PRO A 258 -11.24 6.18 1.95
N MET A 259 -10.38 7.18 1.76
CA MET A 259 -9.55 7.75 2.83
C MET A 259 -9.09 9.16 2.52
N VAL A 260 -8.75 9.90 3.56
CA VAL A 260 -7.98 11.14 3.49
C VAL A 260 -6.53 10.82 3.84
N VAL A 261 -5.62 11.32 3.01
CA VAL A 261 -4.19 11.18 3.23
C VAL A 261 -3.55 12.56 3.25
N SER A 262 -2.58 12.75 4.14
CA SER A 262 -1.82 13.99 4.23
C SER A 262 -0.32 13.71 4.34
N GLY A 263 0.48 14.68 3.90
CA GLY A 263 1.93 14.56 3.87
C GLY A 263 2.59 15.76 3.22
N GLU A 264 3.89 15.91 3.46
CA GLU A 264 4.68 17.01 2.89
C GLU A 264 5.18 16.69 1.48
N ILE A 265 5.18 17.70 0.59
CA ILE A 265 5.74 17.60 -0.76
C ILE A 265 7.08 18.34 -0.78
N TYR A 266 8.10 17.75 -1.40
CA TYR A 266 9.44 18.34 -1.52
C TYR A 266 9.82 18.52 -2.97
N TRP A 267 10.47 19.65 -3.28
CA TRP A 267 10.85 20.07 -4.65
C TRP A 267 12.31 19.78 -5.02
N GLY A 268 13.08 19.17 -4.13
CA GLY A 268 14.52 18.99 -4.27
C GLY A 268 15.34 20.28 -4.04
N PRO A 269 16.67 20.24 -4.22
CA PRO A 269 17.44 19.12 -4.77
C PRO A 269 17.49 17.90 -3.84
N TYR A 270 17.35 16.70 -4.41
CA TYR A 270 17.36 15.44 -3.66
C TYR A 270 18.79 14.89 -3.59
N VAL A 271 19.55 15.34 -2.59
CA VAL A 271 20.95 14.92 -2.43
C VAL A 271 21.06 13.52 -1.81
N PRO A 272 22.13 12.74 -2.07
CA PRO A 272 22.26 11.36 -1.60
C PRO A 272 22.09 11.14 -0.08
N ASN A 273 22.43 12.15 0.72
CA ASN A 273 22.32 12.17 2.18
C ASN A 273 21.14 13.03 2.69
N GLY A 274 20.29 13.53 1.78
CA GLY A 274 19.18 14.45 2.07
C GLY A 274 17.82 13.78 1.95
N VAL A 275 16.78 14.60 1.84
CA VAL A 275 15.38 14.16 1.69
C VAL A 275 15.25 13.34 0.40
N LYS A 276 14.76 12.11 0.53
CA LYS A 276 14.53 11.17 -0.59
C LYS A 276 13.05 10.92 -0.85
N PHE A 277 12.24 11.95 -0.61
CA PHE A 277 10.80 11.91 -0.74
C PHE A 277 10.38 13.01 -1.70
N LEU A 278 9.62 12.66 -2.73
CA LEU A 278 8.80 13.62 -3.47
C LEU A 278 7.59 14.00 -2.61
N TRP A 279 7.03 12.98 -1.95
CA TRP A 279 5.92 13.12 -1.02
C TRP A 279 6.08 12.18 0.16
N HIS A 280 6.05 12.73 1.36
CA HIS A 280 6.11 11.99 2.60
C HIS A 280 4.70 11.85 3.18
N GLY A 281 3.99 10.78 2.78
CA GLY A 281 2.66 10.47 3.29
C GLY A 281 2.73 9.98 4.74
N ASP A 282 2.33 10.83 5.68
CA ASP A 282 2.49 10.61 7.12
C ASP A 282 1.25 10.05 7.80
N MET A 283 0.08 10.46 7.32
CA MET A 283 -1.20 10.16 7.97
C MET A 283 -2.20 9.68 6.93
N ALA A 284 -2.92 8.61 7.26
CA ALA A 284 -4.05 8.12 6.50
C ALA A 284 -5.24 7.90 7.43
N CYS A 285 -6.40 8.41 7.07
CA CYS A 285 -7.64 8.28 7.84
C CYS A 285 -8.75 7.73 6.93
N PRO A 286 -9.28 6.53 7.21
CA PRO A 286 -10.41 6.00 6.45
C PRO A 286 -11.65 6.90 6.52
N ILE A 287 -12.37 7.00 5.40
CA ILE A 287 -13.68 7.65 5.32
C ILE A 287 -14.75 6.57 5.45
N LYS A 288 -15.59 6.68 6.48
CA LYS A 288 -16.75 5.81 6.74
C LYS A 288 -18.06 6.57 6.50
N ALA A 289 -19.19 5.88 6.66
CA ALA A 289 -20.52 6.48 6.47
C ALA A 289 -20.80 7.68 7.39
N HIS A 290 -20.14 7.76 8.56
CA HIS A 290 -20.26 8.87 9.51
C HIS A 290 -19.17 9.94 9.33
N GLY A 291 -18.36 9.86 8.27
CA GLY A 291 -17.22 10.75 8.03
C GLY A 291 -15.87 10.11 8.37
N LEU A 292 -14.92 10.92 8.80
CA LEU A 292 -13.57 10.47 9.16
C LEU A 292 -13.59 9.67 10.46
N ASP A 293 -12.85 8.56 10.49
CA ASP A 293 -12.69 7.74 11.69
C ASP A 293 -11.90 8.54 12.75
N ALA A 294 -12.49 8.74 13.92
CA ALA A 294 -11.91 9.48 15.03
C ALA A 294 -11.81 8.60 16.30
N PRO A 295 -10.69 8.65 17.06
CA PRO A 295 -9.50 9.48 16.83
C PRO A 295 -8.69 9.03 15.61
N ILE A 296 -8.02 9.98 14.95
CA ILE A 296 -7.12 9.67 13.84
C ILE A 296 -5.91 8.93 14.40
N THR A 297 -5.74 7.67 14.02
CA THR A 297 -4.61 6.82 14.43
C THR A 297 -3.49 6.87 13.39
N PRO A 298 -2.27 6.43 13.76
CA PRO A 298 -1.23 6.16 12.77
C PRO A 298 -1.73 5.22 11.67
N PRO A 299 -1.18 5.34 10.44
CA PRO A 299 -1.54 4.47 9.34
C PRO A 299 -1.19 3.01 9.63
N ALA A 300 -1.89 2.10 8.94
CA ALA A 300 -1.55 0.68 8.96
C ALA A 300 -0.09 0.47 8.52
N THR A 301 0.53 -0.58 9.05
CA THR A 301 1.92 -0.88 8.69
C THR A 301 2.03 -1.31 7.23
N GLN A 302 3.22 -1.10 6.65
CA GLN A 302 3.53 -1.53 5.28
C GLN A 302 3.20 -3.02 5.09
N HIS A 303 3.61 -3.88 6.01
CA HIS A 303 3.37 -5.32 5.96
C HIS A 303 1.88 -5.65 6.01
N GLY A 304 1.10 -4.97 6.84
CA GLY A 304 -0.35 -5.16 6.90
C GLY A 304 -1.02 -4.80 5.57
N CYS A 305 -0.66 -3.66 4.98
CA CYS A 305 -1.18 -3.23 3.69
C CYS A 305 -0.82 -4.21 2.55
N GLU A 306 0.45 -4.58 2.44
CA GLU A 306 0.92 -5.44 1.35
C GLU A 306 0.43 -6.88 1.50
N LEU A 307 0.30 -7.39 2.72
CA LEU A 307 -0.25 -8.73 2.97
C LEU A 307 -1.70 -8.84 2.51
N VAL A 308 -2.55 -7.88 2.91
CA VAL A 308 -3.96 -7.85 2.51
C VAL A 308 -4.08 -7.65 0.99
N ARG A 309 -3.27 -6.75 0.42
CA ARG A 309 -3.23 -6.54 -1.03
C ARG A 309 -2.83 -7.80 -1.77
N PHE A 310 -1.80 -8.52 -1.30
CA PHE A 310 -1.30 -9.75 -1.91
C PHE A 310 -2.37 -10.84 -1.98
N MET A 311 -3.07 -11.11 -0.87
CA MET A 311 -4.14 -12.11 -0.84
C MET A 311 -5.30 -11.75 -1.78
N ARG A 312 -5.61 -10.47 -1.94
CA ARG A 312 -6.65 -10.01 -2.87
C ARG A 312 -6.23 -10.10 -4.34
N ARG A 313 -4.93 -9.99 -4.65
CA ARG A 313 -4.38 -10.21 -5.99
C ARG A 313 -4.33 -11.69 -6.38
N HIS A 314 -4.21 -12.56 -5.38
CA HIS A 314 -4.12 -14.00 -5.56
C HIS A 314 -5.20 -14.72 -4.74
N PRO A 315 -6.50 -14.51 -5.08
CA PRO A 315 -7.60 -15.11 -4.34
C PRO A 315 -7.54 -16.64 -4.38
N ALA A 316 -8.15 -17.28 -3.37
CA ALA A 316 -8.38 -18.71 -3.36
C ALA A 316 -9.14 -19.15 -4.62
N ARG A 317 -8.80 -20.33 -5.15
CA ARG A 317 -9.51 -20.89 -6.31
C ARG A 317 -10.94 -21.27 -5.93
N ASP A 318 -11.86 -21.20 -6.88
CA ASP A 318 -13.27 -21.51 -6.64
C ASP A 318 -13.53 -23.01 -6.39
N ASP A 319 -12.61 -23.88 -6.81
CA ASP A 319 -12.66 -25.33 -6.59
C ASP A 319 -11.99 -25.77 -5.28
N TRP A 320 -11.45 -24.84 -4.49
CA TRP A 320 -10.89 -25.13 -3.17
C TRP A 320 -11.94 -25.09 -2.06
N SER A 321 -11.57 -25.62 -0.90
CA SER A 321 -12.37 -25.50 0.32
C SER A 321 -12.79 -24.04 0.59
N PRO A 322 -14.07 -23.79 0.94
CA PRO A 322 -14.55 -22.47 1.37
C PRO A 322 -13.77 -21.91 2.57
N ARG A 323 -13.14 -22.75 3.38
CA ARG A 323 -12.34 -22.36 4.54
C ARG A 323 -11.14 -21.51 4.16
N VAL A 324 -10.55 -21.70 2.97
CA VAL A 324 -9.44 -20.82 2.52
C VAL A 324 -9.93 -19.38 2.42
N ARG A 325 -11.12 -19.17 1.84
CA ARG A 325 -11.72 -17.82 1.69
C ARG A 325 -12.10 -17.22 3.04
N GLN A 326 -12.66 -18.02 3.94
CA GLN A 326 -12.97 -17.60 5.31
C GLN A 326 -11.71 -17.23 6.09
N GLY A 327 -10.67 -18.04 5.98
CA GLY A 327 -9.37 -17.81 6.58
C GLY A 327 -8.67 -16.56 6.06
N VAL A 328 -8.71 -16.30 4.75
CA VAL A 328 -8.18 -15.06 4.16
C VAL A 328 -8.88 -13.84 4.74
N ALA A 329 -10.20 -13.91 4.94
CA ALA A 329 -10.94 -12.85 5.64
C ALA A 329 -10.49 -12.72 7.11
N ALA A 330 -10.32 -13.84 7.83
CA ALA A 330 -9.83 -13.84 9.21
C ALA A 330 -8.42 -13.25 9.35
N ILE A 331 -7.52 -13.51 8.39
CA ILE A 331 -6.19 -12.86 8.34
C ILE A 331 -6.35 -11.35 8.15
N ALA A 332 -7.20 -10.91 7.22
CA ALA A 332 -7.42 -9.48 6.98
C ALA A 332 -8.01 -8.77 8.22
N ASP A 333 -8.96 -9.41 8.91
CA ASP A 333 -9.55 -8.91 10.15
C ASP A 333 -8.49 -8.84 11.26
N HIS A 334 -7.66 -9.87 11.42
CA HIS A 334 -6.55 -9.90 12.38
C HIS A 334 -5.54 -8.75 12.14
N VAL A 335 -5.15 -8.55 10.89
CA VAL A 335 -4.27 -7.43 10.48
C VAL A 335 -4.91 -6.08 10.82
N SER A 336 -6.21 -5.92 10.58
CA SER A 336 -6.91 -4.65 10.83
C SER A 336 -7.08 -4.31 12.31
N THR A 337 -7.18 -5.34 13.17
CA THR A 337 -7.36 -5.19 14.62
C THR A 337 -6.04 -5.01 15.37
N HIS A 338 -4.90 -5.03 14.67
CA HIS A 338 -3.56 -4.92 15.24
C HIS A 338 -3.27 -6.00 16.30
N GLY A 339 -3.86 -7.20 16.13
CA GLY A 339 -3.63 -8.34 17.02
C GLY A 339 -2.20 -8.89 16.93
N GLN A 340 -1.79 -9.66 17.94
CA GLN A 340 -0.57 -10.46 17.90
C GLN A 340 -0.87 -11.84 17.28
N PRO A 341 -0.03 -12.36 16.38
CA PRO A 341 1.23 -11.77 15.91
C PRO A 341 1.01 -10.61 14.94
N ARG A 342 1.87 -9.58 14.99
CA ARG A 342 1.83 -8.44 14.07
C ARG A 342 2.10 -8.86 12.61
N PRO A 343 1.63 -8.10 11.60
CA PRO A 343 1.79 -8.45 10.19
C PRO A 343 3.25 -8.69 9.74
N GLU A 344 4.19 -7.92 10.28
CA GLU A 344 5.64 -8.08 10.02
C GLU A 344 6.12 -9.46 10.48
N ARG A 345 5.67 -9.86 11.67
CA ARG A 345 6.02 -11.14 12.30
C ARG A 345 5.36 -12.29 11.55
N ILE A 346 4.09 -12.16 11.17
CA ILE A 346 3.39 -13.15 10.32
C ILE A 346 4.20 -13.40 9.05
N LEU A 347 4.57 -12.34 8.32
CA LEU A 347 5.29 -12.47 7.07
C LEU A 347 6.71 -13.05 7.25
N SER A 348 7.43 -12.57 8.27
CA SER A 348 8.79 -13.04 8.56
C SER A 348 8.80 -14.53 8.94
N LEU A 349 7.87 -14.97 9.79
CA LEU A 349 7.72 -16.38 10.15
C LEU A 349 7.31 -17.23 8.94
N LEU A 350 6.40 -16.73 8.09
CA LEU A 350 5.93 -17.47 6.91
C LEU A 350 7.06 -17.75 5.91
N LEU A 351 7.99 -16.81 5.73
CA LEU A 351 8.99 -16.88 4.66
C LEU A 351 10.41 -17.21 5.16
N THR A 352 10.71 -17.01 6.45
CA THR A 352 12.05 -17.25 7.01
C THR A 352 12.03 -18.14 8.26
N GLY A 353 10.85 -18.61 8.68
CA GLY A 353 10.70 -19.58 9.75
C GLY A 353 11.28 -19.10 11.08
N VAL A 354 12.08 -19.97 11.71
CA VAL A 354 12.68 -19.71 13.04
C VAL A 354 13.85 -18.73 13.03
N CYS A 355 14.39 -18.37 11.86
CA CYS A 355 15.36 -17.28 11.75
C CYS A 355 14.69 -15.92 11.95
N ALA A 356 13.42 -15.81 11.51
CA ALA A 356 12.61 -14.61 11.62
C ALA A 356 13.32 -13.32 11.17
N GLU A 357 14.08 -13.42 10.08
CA GLU A 357 14.71 -12.28 9.45
C GLU A 357 13.64 -11.32 8.92
N ALA A 358 13.91 -10.02 8.99
CA ALA A 358 12.97 -9.02 8.51
C ALA A 358 12.74 -9.17 7.01
N VAL A 359 11.52 -9.48 6.62
CA VAL A 359 11.11 -9.56 5.21
C VAL A 359 10.64 -8.19 4.73
N ASP A 360 11.10 -7.77 3.54
CA ASP A 360 10.53 -6.61 2.87
C ASP A 360 9.21 -7.00 2.18
N ALA A 361 8.10 -6.43 2.67
CA ALA A 361 6.77 -6.71 2.15
C ALA A 361 6.57 -6.22 0.71
N ASP A 362 7.37 -5.25 0.24
CA ASP A 362 7.29 -4.77 -1.15
C ASP A 362 7.86 -5.79 -2.14
N LEU A 363 8.60 -6.81 -1.68
CA LEU A 363 9.16 -7.87 -2.53
C LEU A 363 8.22 -9.07 -2.72
N LEU A 364 7.01 -9.05 -2.14
CA LEU A 364 6.00 -10.11 -2.28
C LEU A 364 5.62 -10.43 -3.74
N HIS A 365 5.87 -9.52 -4.68
CA HIS A 365 5.57 -9.71 -6.09
C HIS A 365 6.66 -10.47 -6.86
N THR A 366 7.88 -10.61 -6.30
CA THR A 366 8.98 -11.37 -6.91
C THR A 366 8.60 -12.84 -7.05
N GLU A 367 9.03 -13.52 -8.11
CA GLU A 367 8.52 -14.86 -8.45
C GLU A 367 8.63 -15.87 -7.29
N ASP A 368 9.83 -16.04 -6.73
CA ASP A 368 10.10 -17.01 -5.68
C ASP A 368 9.32 -16.69 -4.40
N THR A 369 9.35 -15.42 -3.97
CA THR A 369 8.61 -14.93 -2.80
C THR A 369 7.10 -15.05 -2.99
N ARG A 370 6.59 -14.72 -4.18
CA ARG A 370 5.17 -14.79 -4.53
C ARG A 370 4.67 -16.23 -4.45
N MET A 371 5.41 -17.18 -5.03
CA MET A 371 5.04 -18.59 -5.01
C MET A 371 5.03 -19.14 -3.58
N ALA A 372 6.07 -18.83 -2.80
CA ALA A 372 6.16 -19.23 -1.40
C ALA A 372 5.04 -18.64 -0.54
N ALA A 373 4.86 -17.32 -0.60
CA ALA A 373 3.83 -16.59 0.15
C ALA A 373 2.42 -17.05 -0.21
N LYS A 374 2.13 -17.28 -1.49
CA LYS A 374 0.81 -17.77 -1.93
C LYS A 374 0.46 -19.10 -1.28
N LEU A 375 1.36 -20.08 -1.30
CA LEU A 375 1.08 -21.39 -0.71
C LEU A 375 0.99 -21.31 0.82
N ALA A 376 1.95 -20.64 1.46
CA ALA A 376 1.99 -20.50 2.91
C ALA A 376 0.80 -19.73 3.48
N LEU A 377 0.33 -18.67 2.79
CA LEU A 377 -0.84 -17.90 3.23
C LEU A 377 -2.14 -18.67 3.08
N ASN A 378 -2.30 -19.48 2.02
CA ASN A 378 -3.49 -20.33 1.88
C ASN A 378 -3.51 -21.43 2.96
N ALA A 379 -2.35 -21.99 3.31
CA ALA A 379 -2.21 -22.91 4.42
C ALA A 379 -2.56 -22.23 5.76
N LEU A 380 -2.03 -21.03 6.01
CA LEU A 380 -2.32 -20.24 7.21
C LEU A 380 -3.80 -19.91 7.32
N ALA A 381 -4.39 -19.42 6.22
CA ALA A 381 -5.82 -19.14 6.14
C ALA A 381 -6.65 -20.38 6.48
N THR A 382 -6.33 -21.53 5.88
CA THR A 382 -7.09 -22.75 6.14
C THR A 382 -7.00 -23.14 7.62
N MET A 383 -5.79 -23.18 8.17
CA MET A 383 -5.55 -23.63 9.53
C MET A 383 -6.14 -22.69 10.58
N SER A 384 -6.19 -21.38 10.32
CA SER A 384 -6.82 -20.41 11.23
C SER A 384 -8.34 -20.58 11.37
N THR A 385 -8.97 -21.45 10.56
CA THR A 385 -10.40 -21.77 10.67
C THR A 385 -10.69 -23.07 11.43
N PHE A 386 -9.66 -23.80 11.84
CA PHE A 386 -9.84 -25.06 12.55
C PHE A 386 -10.25 -24.81 14.00
N ASP A 387 -11.16 -25.64 14.51
CA ASP A 387 -11.59 -25.56 15.91
C ASP A 387 -10.40 -25.87 16.84
N GLY A 388 -10.26 -25.12 17.93
CA GLY A 388 -9.15 -25.25 18.87
C GLY A 388 -7.82 -24.65 18.37
N VAL A 389 -7.85 -23.88 17.27
CA VAL A 389 -6.70 -23.12 16.76
C VAL A 389 -6.95 -21.63 16.92
N SER A 390 -6.03 -20.93 17.56
CA SER A 390 -6.10 -19.48 17.77
C SER A 390 -4.81 -18.77 17.35
N TRP A 391 -4.88 -17.45 17.17
CA TRP A 391 -3.69 -16.64 16.88
C TRP A 391 -2.73 -16.65 18.07
N ASN A 392 -1.43 -16.73 17.80
CA ASN A 392 -0.44 -16.70 18.86
C ASN A 392 -0.31 -15.28 19.44
N ALA A 393 -0.79 -15.09 20.67
CA ALA A 393 -0.77 -13.79 21.34
C ALA A 393 0.63 -13.39 21.87
N MET A 394 1.58 -14.32 21.95
CA MET A 394 2.89 -14.11 22.57
C MET A 394 3.92 -13.64 21.52
N GLU A 395 4.40 -12.40 21.65
CA GLU A 395 5.30 -11.77 20.69
C GLU A 395 6.68 -12.45 20.59
N THR A 396 7.13 -13.09 21.67
CA THR A 396 8.40 -13.83 21.75
C THR A 396 8.34 -15.20 21.11
N ASP A 397 7.13 -15.72 20.88
CA ASP A 397 6.96 -17.08 20.43
C ASP A 397 7.15 -17.17 18.90
N PHE A 398 7.71 -18.29 18.48
CA PHE A 398 7.82 -18.73 17.10
C PHE A 398 6.57 -19.55 16.76
N GLY A 399 5.85 -19.08 15.76
CA GLY A 399 4.59 -19.66 15.31
C GLY A 399 3.51 -18.60 15.17
N GLN A 400 2.74 -18.66 14.09
CA GLN A 400 1.64 -17.73 13.84
C GLN A 400 0.39 -18.11 14.64
N LEU A 401 0.21 -19.41 14.89
CA LEU A 401 -0.99 -19.98 15.51
C LEU A 401 -0.63 -20.78 16.77
N HIS A 402 -1.63 -21.08 17.58
CA HIS A 402 -1.55 -21.86 18.80
C HIS A 402 -2.63 -22.96 18.79
N LEU A 403 -2.24 -24.19 19.15
CA LEU A 403 -3.17 -25.31 19.36
C LEU A 403 -3.56 -25.37 20.84
N GLU A 404 -4.83 -25.10 21.14
CA GLU A 404 -5.32 -24.96 22.51
C GLU A 404 -5.26 -26.28 23.30
N GLU A 405 -5.58 -27.41 22.66
CA GLU A 405 -5.62 -28.73 23.31
C GLU A 405 -4.24 -29.16 23.85
N THR A 406 -3.18 -28.84 23.13
CA THR A 406 -1.81 -29.30 23.45
C THR A 406 -0.89 -28.18 23.93
N ALA A 407 -1.37 -26.94 23.96
CA ALA A 407 -0.60 -25.74 24.23
C ALA A 407 0.66 -25.60 23.34
N ARG A 408 0.56 -26.00 22.07
CA ARG A 408 1.69 -25.99 21.12
C ARG A 408 1.62 -24.79 20.17
N SER A 409 2.77 -24.24 19.82
CA SER A 409 2.86 -23.22 18.78
C SER A 409 2.94 -23.87 17.41
N VAL A 410 2.28 -23.28 16.43
CA VAL A 410 2.31 -23.76 15.04
C VAL A 410 2.94 -22.71 14.14
N LEU A 411 3.98 -23.15 13.42
CA LEU A 411 4.70 -22.38 12.42
C LEU A 411 4.40 -22.93 11.04
N ILE A 412 3.74 -22.14 10.21
CA ILE A 412 3.65 -22.38 8.78
C ILE A 412 4.84 -21.68 8.12
N TRP A 413 5.65 -22.43 7.38
CA TRP A 413 6.91 -21.92 6.84
C TRP A 413 7.17 -22.44 5.42
N HIS A 414 7.13 -21.53 4.45
CA HIS A 414 7.65 -21.81 3.11
C HIS A 414 8.78 -20.84 2.79
N ASP A 415 10.02 -21.33 2.84
CA ASP A 415 11.17 -20.51 2.48
C ASP A 415 11.27 -20.39 0.95
N PRO A 416 11.50 -19.18 0.38
CA PRO A 416 11.69 -19.01 -1.05
C PRO A 416 13.11 -19.38 -1.52
N SER A 417 14.07 -19.55 -0.62
CA SER A 417 15.51 -19.63 -0.96
C SER A 417 16.25 -20.81 -0.33
N ARG A 418 15.84 -21.25 0.86
CA ARG A 418 16.55 -22.28 1.64
C ARG A 418 16.14 -23.67 1.22
N SER A 419 17.10 -24.59 1.15
CA SER A 419 16.88 -26.03 0.99
C SER A 419 16.31 -26.67 2.27
N VAL A 420 15.68 -27.85 2.13
CA VAL A 420 15.22 -28.67 3.26
C VAL A 420 16.29 -28.83 4.34
N GLY A 421 17.52 -29.17 3.94
CA GLY A 421 18.63 -29.35 4.88
C GLY A 421 19.13 -28.06 5.52
N GLN A 422 18.91 -26.88 4.93
CA GLN A 422 19.13 -25.60 5.62
C GLN A 422 18.04 -25.37 6.67
N MET A 423 16.77 -25.56 6.30
CA MET A 423 15.65 -25.39 7.21
C MET A 423 15.75 -26.30 8.44
N GLN A 424 16.14 -27.57 8.25
CA GLN A 424 16.35 -28.52 9.36
C GLN A 424 17.48 -28.08 10.30
N ARG A 425 18.60 -27.58 9.76
CA ARG A 425 19.71 -27.08 10.57
C ARG A 425 19.32 -25.84 11.39
N GLU A 426 18.51 -24.96 10.82
CA GLU A 426 17.99 -23.78 11.53
C GLU A 426 17.04 -24.19 12.65
N LEU A 427 16.18 -25.19 12.43
CA LEU A 427 15.36 -25.77 13.49
C LEU A 427 16.22 -26.44 14.57
N GLY A 428 17.25 -27.18 14.19
CA GLY A 428 18.21 -27.77 15.13
C GLY A 428 18.93 -26.72 15.98
N ALA A 429 19.38 -25.62 15.35
CA ALA A 429 19.98 -24.48 16.05
C ALA A 429 19.00 -23.80 17.01
N TRP A 430 17.76 -23.58 16.56
CA TRP A 430 16.68 -23.03 17.38
C TRP A 430 16.36 -23.92 18.58
N MET A 431 16.39 -25.26 18.43
CA MET A 431 16.16 -26.21 19.52
C MET A 431 17.23 -26.16 20.61
N ASN A 432 18.45 -25.76 20.26
CA ASN A 432 19.58 -25.65 21.18
C ASN A 432 19.57 -24.34 21.99
N ASP A 433 18.69 -23.39 21.67
CA ASP A 433 18.48 -22.19 22.47
C ASP A 433 17.82 -22.56 23.82
N THR A 434 18.24 -21.86 24.86
CA THR A 434 17.84 -22.11 26.26
C THR A 434 16.66 -21.25 26.70
N ALA A 435 16.27 -20.23 25.92
CA ALA A 435 15.11 -19.43 26.26
C ALA A 435 13.83 -20.28 26.14
N PRO A 436 12.92 -20.23 27.14
CA PRO A 436 11.72 -21.07 27.17
C PRO A 436 10.83 -20.76 25.97
N HIS A 437 10.24 -21.82 25.42
CA HIS A 437 9.30 -21.73 24.30
C HIS A 437 8.38 -22.96 24.32
N PRO A 438 7.09 -22.83 23.97
CA PRO A 438 6.21 -23.99 23.77
C PRO A 438 6.76 -25.00 22.75
N ASP A 439 6.28 -26.23 22.78
CA ASP A 439 6.62 -27.20 21.73
C ASP A 439 6.17 -26.65 20.36
N LEU A 440 7.04 -26.71 19.35
CA LEU A 440 6.83 -26.11 18.04
C LEU A 440 6.47 -27.16 16.98
N LEU A 441 5.33 -26.97 16.31
CA LEU A 441 4.93 -27.76 15.16
C LEU A 441 5.17 -26.95 13.89
N VAL A 442 6.03 -27.44 13.01
CA VAL A 442 6.45 -26.75 11.79
C VAL A 442 5.81 -27.40 10.59
N ILE A 443 4.85 -26.73 9.97
CA ILE A 443 4.25 -27.17 8.70
C ILE A 443 5.00 -26.44 7.59
N GLY A 444 5.90 -27.12 6.88
CA GLY A 444 6.82 -26.39 6.00
C GLY A 444 7.32 -27.08 4.74
N LYS A 445 7.83 -26.23 3.86
CA LYS A 445 8.27 -26.56 2.51
C LYS A 445 9.42 -25.67 2.07
N SER A 446 10.34 -26.25 1.30
CA SER A 446 11.39 -25.54 0.59
C SER A 446 11.12 -25.50 -0.92
N PRO A 447 11.83 -24.66 -1.70
CA PRO A 447 11.75 -24.70 -3.16
C PRO A 447 12.24 -26.04 -3.73
N LEU A 448 13.06 -26.78 -2.97
CA LEU A 448 13.70 -28.03 -3.39
C LEU A 448 13.03 -29.29 -2.82
N GLY A 449 11.92 -29.16 -2.10
CA GLY A 449 11.23 -30.29 -1.48
C GLY A 449 10.50 -29.96 -0.18
N GLU A 450 9.76 -30.94 0.34
CA GLU A 450 9.00 -30.83 1.59
C GLU A 450 9.91 -31.04 2.81
N LEU A 451 9.55 -30.43 3.96
CA LEU A 451 10.15 -30.85 5.23
C LEU A 451 9.69 -32.29 5.54
N PRO A 452 10.59 -33.16 6.03
CA PRO A 452 10.21 -34.52 6.38
C PRO A 452 9.31 -34.55 7.61
N ASP A 453 8.34 -35.45 7.60
CA ASP A 453 7.41 -35.66 8.69
C ASP A 453 8.10 -36.27 9.92
N GLY A 454 7.80 -35.75 11.12
CA GLY A 454 8.23 -36.31 12.40
C GLY A 454 9.05 -35.35 13.29
N PRO A 455 9.57 -35.84 14.43
CA PRO A 455 10.34 -35.03 15.36
C PRO A 455 11.65 -34.57 14.72
N ILE A 456 11.99 -33.29 14.91
CA ILE A 456 13.28 -32.75 14.50
C ILE A 456 14.35 -33.26 15.45
N ARG A 457 15.39 -33.87 14.89
CA ARG A 457 16.55 -34.32 15.65
C ARG A 457 17.73 -33.44 15.28
N PRO A 458 18.35 -32.72 16.23
CA PRO A 458 19.56 -31.96 15.93
C PRO A 458 20.64 -32.92 15.46
N GLU A 459 21.28 -32.62 14.32
CA GLU A 459 22.42 -33.43 13.89
C GLU A 459 23.61 -33.13 14.79
N ARG A 460 24.47 -34.14 15.02
CA ARG A 460 25.71 -33.98 15.82
C ARG A 460 26.66 -32.92 15.23
N ARG A 461 26.45 -32.54 13.97
CA ARG A 461 27.19 -31.48 13.25
C ARG A 461 26.54 -30.10 13.35
N ASP A 462 25.42 -29.94 14.04
CA ASP A 462 24.80 -28.63 14.29
C ASP A 462 25.41 -27.93 15.53
N ASP A 463 26.22 -28.67 16.29
CA ASP A 463 26.95 -28.23 17.50
C ASP A 463 28.38 -27.75 17.18
N ILE A 464 28.55 -26.95 16.11
CA ILE A 464 29.86 -26.35 15.77
C ILE A 464 29.95 -24.87 16.16
N THR A 465 28.88 -24.29 16.70
CA THR A 465 28.82 -22.84 17.02
C THR A 465 29.53 -22.47 18.31
N THR A 466 30.04 -23.42 19.08
CA THR A 466 30.96 -23.15 20.19
C THR A 466 32.30 -23.84 19.98
N ALA A 467 33.23 -23.15 19.32
CA ALA A 467 34.64 -23.43 19.57
C ALA A 467 34.90 -23.21 21.07
N PRO A 468 35.59 -24.12 21.78
CA PRO A 468 35.98 -23.86 23.16
C PRO A 468 36.75 -22.55 23.19
N PRO A 469 36.48 -21.64 24.14
CA PRO A 469 37.10 -20.31 24.16
C PRO A 469 38.62 -20.46 24.08
N THR A 470 39.22 -19.93 23.02
CA THR A 470 40.66 -20.01 22.72
C THR A 470 41.53 -19.13 23.63
N HIS A 471 41.03 -18.73 24.79
CA HIS A 471 41.77 -18.01 25.82
C HIS A 471 41.73 -18.74 27.16
N VAL A 472 42.21 -19.99 27.18
CA VAL A 472 42.92 -20.48 28.35
C VAL A 472 44.27 -20.96 27.83
N ALA A 473 45.31 -20.21 28.18
CA ALA A 473 46.68 -20.64 27.96
C ALA A 473 46.82 -22.07 28.45
N VAL A 474 47.19 -22.99 27.54
CA VAL A 474 47.64 -24.33 27.88
C VAL A 474 49.02 -24.17 28.53
N GLY A 475 49.01 -23.68 29.77
CA GLY A 475 50.14 -23.70 30.67
C GLY A 475 50.31 -25.13 31.15
N ALA A 476 51.52 -25.65 30.99
CA ALA A 476 51.94 -26.97 31.37
C ALA A 476 51.89 -27.16 32.90
N THR A 477 50.71 -27.30 33.48
CA THR A 477 50.45 -27.85 34.81
C THR A 477 48.98 -28.20 34.88
N GLY A 478 48.65 -29.48 35.11
CA GLY A 478 47.29 -29.95 35.20
C GLY A 478 46.45 -29.15 36.20
N ALA A 479 45.51 -28.37 35.68
CA ALA A 479 44.43 -27.78 36.45
C ALA A 479 43.19 -27.75 35.56
N LEU A 480 42.28 -28.68 35.81
CA LEU A 480 40.89 -28.59 35.40
C LEU A 480 40.31 -27.33 36.06
N ALA A 481 40.42 -26.19 35.40
CA ALA A 481 39.74 -24.98 35.80
C ALA A 481 38.23 -25.24 35.62
N LEU A 482 37.54 -25.30 36.76
CA LEU A 482 36.08 -25.39 36.87
C LEU A 482 35.44 -24.24 36.08
N MET A 483 35.08 -24.51 34.82
CA MET A 483 33.97 -23.79 34.20
C MET A 483 32.75 -24.09 35.07
N ARG A 484 32.24 -23.04 35.70
CA ARG A 484 31.20 -23.07 36.71
C ARG A 484 29.79 -23.08 36.10
N ASP A 485 29.66 -23.69 34.93
CA ASP A 485 28.38 -24.09 34.37
C ASP A 485 28.30 -25.61 34.56
N ASP A 486 27.44 -26.01 35.50
CA ASP A 486 27.20 -27.40 35.83
C ASP A 486 26.69 -28.16 34.59
N ILE A 487 27.58 -28.98 34.00
CA ILE A 487 27.30 -29.86 32.85
C ILE A 487 26.21 -30.90 33.22
N GLY A 488 25.93 -31.10 34.51
CA GLY A 488 24.91 -32.01 35.03
C GLY A 488 23.52 -31.40 35.19
N SER A 489 23.35 -30.08 35.01
CA SER A 489 22.04 -29.44 35.10
C SER A 489 21.23 -29.66 33.80
N PRO A 490 20.02 -30.23 33.85
CA PRO A 490 19.21 -30.47 32.66
C PRO A 490 18.88 -29.12 32.00
N LYS A 491 19.48 -28.87 30.83
CA LYS A 491 19.09 -27.74 29.99
C LYS A 491 17.70 -28.04 29.44
N LEU A 492 16.73 -27.18 29.75
CA LEU A 492 15.45 -27.16 29.06
C LEU A 492 15.75 -26.95 27.56
N ARG A 493 15.60 -28.00 26.77
CA ARG A 493 15.72 -27.95 25.32
C ARG A 493 14.34 -27.75 24.73
N ARG A 494 14.23 -26.87 23.75
CA ARG A 494 12.99 -26.74 22.98
C ARG A 494 12.79 -28.00 22.14
N ARG A 495 11.53 -28.34 21.88
CA ARG A 495 11.16 -29.47 21.03
C ARG A 495 10.46 -28.96 19.79
N ALA A 496 10.76 -29.58 18.66
CA ALA A 496 10.08 -29.30 17.41
C ALA A 496 9.77 -30.58 16.65
N ALA A 497 8.64 -30.60 15.95
CA ALA A 497 8.34 -31.59 14.92
C ALA A 497 7.99 -30.87 13.62
N SER A 498 8.33 -31.48 12.49
CA SER A 498 7.96 -31.00 11.18
C SER A 498 6.90 -31.87 10.53
N VAL A 499 6.09 -31.24 9.70
CA VAL A 499 5.08 -31.85 8.84
C VAL A 499 5.17 -31.18 7.48
N SER A 500 5.01 -31.96 6.41
CA SER A 500 4.96 -31.44 5.05
C SER A 500 3.80 -30.46 4.87
N LEU A 501 4.09 -29.31 4.24
CA LEU A 501 3.06 -28.33 3.87
C LEU A 501 2.03 -28.91 2.89
N GLN A 502 2.45 -29.86 2.05
CA GLN A 502 1.56 -30.54 1.11
C GLN A 502 0.42 -31.29 1.82
N ARG A 503 0.65 -31.81 3.03
CA ARG A 503 -0.39 -32.52 3.80
C ARG A 503 -1.54 -31.58 4.19
N LEU A 504 -1.21 -30.36 4.63
CA LEU A 504 -2.22 -29.32 4.88
C LEU A 504 -2.84 -28.83 3.56
N ALA A 505 -2.03 -28.71 2.49
CA ALA A 505 -2.53 -28.30 1.18
C ALA A 505 -3.57 -29.26 0.59
N ALA A 506 -3.44 -30.56 0.85
CA ALA A 506 -4.41 -31.57 0.40
C ALA A 506 -5.79 -31.41 1.05
N ILE A 507 -5.88 -30.80 2.25
CA ILE A 507 -7.16 -30.57 2.93
C ILE A 507 -8.04 -29.61 2.12
N TYR A 508 -7.46 -28.51 1.63
CA TYR A 508 -8.21 -27.50 0.88
C TYR A 508 -8.12 -27.67 -0.65
N GLY A 509 -7.07 -28.30 -1.17
CA GLY A 509 -6.84 -28.50 -2.60
C GLY A 509 -7.62 -29.66 -3.19
N ASP A 510 -7.75 -30.76 -2.44
CA ASP A 510 -8.54 -31.95 -2.82
C ASP A 510 -9.88 -31.94 -2.07
N TYR A 511 -10.58 -30.80 -2.15
CA TYR A 511 -11.77 -30.54 -1.37
C TYR A 511 -12.94 -31.43 -1.80
N GLU A 512 -13.48 -32.16 -0.82
CA GLU A 512 -14.70 -32.94 -0.93
C GLU A 512 -15.57 -32.63 0.29
N GLN A 513 -16.72 -31.98 0.08
CA GLN A 513 -17.54 -31.43 1.17
C GLN A 513 -17.89 -32.45 2.27
N ASN A 514 -18.12 -33.72 1.89
CA ASN A 514 -18.53 -34.76 2.85
C ASN A 514 -17.38 -35.35 3.69
N ASN A 515 -16.12 -35.02 3.38
CA ASN A 515 -14.92 -35.59 4.00
C ASN A 515 -14.00 -34.52 4.60
N GLU A 516 -14.38 -33.23 4.51
CA GLU A 516 -13.53 -32.14 5.00
C GLU A 516 -13.26 -32.25 6.50
N ASP A 517 -14.30 -32.41 7.32
CA ASP A 517 -14.15 -32.47 8.77
C ASP A 517 -13.33 -33.70 9.22
N GLU A 518 -13.50 -34.86 8.58
CA GLU A 518 -12.71 -36.05 8.86
C GLU A 518 -11.22 -35.85 8.50
N LYS A 519 -10.92 -35.22 7.36
CA LYS A 519 -9.55 -34.86 6.97
C LYS A 519 -8.91 -33.88 7.96
N ILE A 520 -9.67 -32.88 8.44
CA ILE A 520 -9.20 -31.90 9.43
C ILE A 520 -8.90 -32.59 10.76
N GLN A 521 -9.83 -33.39 11.28
CA GLN A 521 -9.64 -34.11 12.55
C GLN A 521 -8.48 -35.09 12.48
N SER A 522 -8.34 -35.82 11.36
CA SER A 522 -7.18 -36.69 11.11
C SER A 522 -5.86 -35.92 11.09
N PHE A 523 -5.84 -34.72 10.50
CA PHE A 523 -4.67 -33.86 10.47
C PHE A 523 -4.32 -33.30 11.87
N LEU A 524 -5.30 -32.83 12.63
CA LEU A 524 -5.09 -32.34 14.01
C LEU A 524 -4.60 -33.46 14.94
N ALA A 525 -5.19 -34.66 14.84
CA ALA A 525 -4.73 -35.83 15.59
C ALA A 525 -3.27 -36.16 15.26
N TYR A 526 -2.92 -36.12 13.96
CA TYR A 526 -1.54 -36.32 13.50
C TYR A 526 -0.57 -35.29 14.10
N LEU A 527 -0.92 -33.99 14.07
CA LEU A 527 -0.12 -32.92 14.70
C LEU A 527 0.09 -33.15 16.20
N THR A 528 -0.94 -33.62 16.89
CA THR A 528 -0.90 -33.93 18.32
C THR A 528 0.03 -35.11 18.61
N ASP A 529 0.11 -36.10 17.73
CA ASP A 529 0.94 -37.30 17.88
C ASP A 529 2.42 -37.09 17.55
N CYS A 530 2.77 -36.11 16.70
CA CYS A 530 4.15 -35.87 16.23
C CYS A 530 5.22 -35.69 17.35
N LEU A 531 4.82 -35.34 18.56
CA LEU A 531 5.72 -35.11 19.71
C LEU A 531 5.41 -36.00 20.92
N LYS A 532 4.56 -37.04 20.79
CA LYS A 532 4.23 -37.94 21.91
C LYS A 532 5.33 -38.95 22.25
N ASP A 533 6.28 -39.21 21.35
CA ASP A 533 7.20 -40.36 21.43
C ASP A 533 8.57 -40.12 22.12
N GLU A 534 8.73 -39.10 22.97
CA GLU A 534 10.03 -38.86 23.66
C GLU A 534 9.97 -38.93 25.20
N ALA A 535 8.84 -39.35 25.77
CA ALA A 535 8.74 -39.65 27.19
C ALA A 535 9.01 -41.15 27.44
N ALA A 536 10.24 -41.61 27.18
CA ALA A 536 10.73 -42.92 27.63
C ALA A 536 12.21 -42.84 28.02
#